data_AF-A0A2R3Z977-F1
#
_entry.id   AF-A0A2R3Z977-F1
#
_cell.length_a   1.000
_cell.length_b   1.000
_cell.length_c   1.000
_cell.angle_alpha   90.00
_cell.angle_beta   90.00
_cell.angle_gamma   90.00
#
_symmetry.space_group_name_H-M   'P 1'
#
loop_
_entity.id
_entity.type
_entity.pdbx_description
1 polymer ?
#
loop_
_entity_poly.entity_id
_entity_poly.type
_entity_poly.pdbx_seq_one_letter_code
_entity_poly.pdbx_strand_id
1 'polypeptide(L)'
;MEEKFSAWLVKVEGKIEATGRSYSRAINRLSEHYSSHTGNPTNIYKVDNGHLKRIKGFYDTDGRFSEFGYESHGLYRAAIKALYRYRQSHPISKKFKNTKSSKKPRSTAKNRIKRKTENRGQSIFKKIYEFFINLFQPNQPKELIKGDLVGTRKQIYKHLKPLSNNWEKEVQEKYLTDNPKCQRCGSGEFPSVFEKPVLTSKKVLKNVIKDIPNRGNHSISISNIENDFKGKVIYGNRLMVLCRTCKKKEEKLKLDRYPHEMPEIMRKGPSELKY
;
A
#
# COMPACT_ATOMS: atom_id res chain seq x y z
N MET A 1 28.44 -4.47 -14.60
CA MET A 1 27.55 -4.58 -13.42
C MET A 1 26.87 -5.94 -13.39
N GLU A 2 26.40 -6.44 -14.54
CA GLU A 2 25.80 -7.77 -14.71
C GLU A 2 26.64 -8.92 -14.16
N GLU A 3 27.92 -9.00 -14.50
CA GLU A 3 28.81 -10.07 -14.00
C GLU A 3 29.00 -10.01 -12.50
N LYS A 4 29.20 -8.81 -11.94
CA LYS A 4 29.35 -8.60 -10.48
C LYS A 4 28.09 -9.00 -9.73
N PHE A 5 26.93 -8.69 -10.30
CA PHE A 5 25.64 -9.08 -9.74
C PHE A 5 25.43 -10.61 -9.82
N SER A 6 25.70 -11.22 -10.97
CA SER A 6 25.62 -12.69 -11.14
C SER A 6 26.55 -13.42 -10.17
N ALA A 7 27.81 -12.98 -10.09
CA ALA A 7 28.80 -13.55 -9.17
C ALA A 7 28.37 -13.39 -7.71
N TRP A 8 27.76 -12.26 -7.35
CA TRP A 8 27.23 -12.04 -6.01
C TRP A 8 26.06 -12.97 -5.68
N LEU A 9 25.13 -13.22 -6.62
CA LEU A 9 24.04 -14.17 -6.41
C LEU A 9 24.55 -15.57 -6.11
N VAL A 10 25.61 -16.00 -6.81
CA VAL A 10 26.22 -17.31 -6.60
C VAL A 10 26.95 -17.37 -5.27
N LYS A 11 27.86 -16.42 -5.02
CA LYS A 11 28.74 -16.43 -3.85
C LYS A 11 28.03 -16.10 -2.54
N VAL A 12 27.03 -15.22 -2.57
CA VAL A 12 26.40 -14.66 -1.36
C VAL A 12 24.98 -15.17 -1.15
N GLU A 13 24.16 -15.28 -2.21
CA GLU A 13 22.80 -15.83 -2.09
C GLU A 13 22.73 -17.35 -2.34
N GLY A 14 23.87 -18.01 -2.58
CA GLY A 14 23.94 -19.47 -2.78
C GLY A 14 23.17 -19.95 -4.01
N LYS A 15 22.97 -19.10 -5.03
CA LYS A 15 22.26 -19.48 -6.25
C LYS A 15 23.17 -20.31 -7.16
N ILE A 16 22.58 -21.24 -7.90
CA ILE A 16 23.27 -21.94 -8.98
C ILE A 16 23.68 -20.93 -10.05
N GLU A 17 24.82 -21.15 -10.70
CA GLU A 17 25.38 -20.22 -11.68
C GLU A 17 24.41 -19.88 -12.83
N ALA A 18 23.68 -20.88 -13.33
CA ALA A 18 22.64 -20.70 -14.34
C ALA A 18 21.54 -19.72 -13.88
N THR A 19 21.16 -19.76 -12.61
CA THR A 19 20.19 -18.83 -12.01
C THR A 19 20.77 -17.43 -11.91
N GLY A 20 22.04 -17.29 -11.53
CA GLY A 20 22.75 -16.00 -11.53
C GLY A 20 22.76 -15.34 -12.91
N ARG A 21 23.13 -16.10 -13.95
CA ARG A 21 23.11 -15.64 -15.35
C ARG A 21 21.71 -15.27 -15.82
N SER A 22 20.71 -16.10 -15.50
CA SER A 22 19.30 -15.86 -15.83
C SER A 22 18.79 -14.56 -15.20
N TYR A 23 19.12 -14.31 -13.93
CA TYR A 23 18.72 -13.08 -13.24
C TYR A 23 19.37 -11.85 -13.87
N SER A 24 20.65 -11.92 -14.23
CA SER A 24 21.31 -10.79 -14.92
C SER A 24 20.67 -10.46 -16.27
N ARG A 25 20.39 -11.47 -17.10
CA ARG A 25 19.67 -11.28 -18.37
C ARG A 25 18.27 -10.72 -18.17
N ALA A 26 17.58 -11.15 -17.12
CA ALA A 26 16.25 -10.64 -16.77
C ALA A 26 16.27 -9.14 -16.45
N ILE A 27 17.34 -8.60 -15.84
CA ILE A 27 17.45 -7.16 -15.59
C ILE A 27 17.62 -6.36 -16.89
N ASN A 28 18.31 -6.89 -17.90
CA ASN A 28 18.43 -6.23 -19.20
C ASN A 28 17.06 -6.12 -19.87
N ARG A 29 16.29 -7.21 -19.91
CA ARG A 29 14.91 -7.22 -20.42
C ARG A 29 14.00 -6.29 -19.63
N LEU A 30 14.13 -6.24 -18.31
CA LEU A 30 13.39 -5.28 -17.47
C LEU A 30 13.75 -3.83 -17.80
N SER A 31 15.00 -3.56 -18.16
CA SER A 31 15.46 -2.22 -18.56
C SER A 31 14.83 -1.81 -19.89
N GLU A 32 14.81 -2.72 -20.87
CA GLU A 32 14.15 -2.53 -22.17
C GLU A 32 12.64 -2.28 -21.98
N HIS A 33 11.95 -3.19 -21.26
CA HIS A 33 10.52 -3.07 -20.99
C HIS A 33 10.18 -1.76 -20.25
N TYR A 34 10.97 -1.40 -19.24
CA TYR A 34 10.74 -0.14 -18.52
C TYR A 34 10.93 1.07 -19.42
N SER A 35 11.95 1.05 -20.28
CA SER A 35 12.27 2.15 -21.19
C SER A 35 11.16 2.33 -22.24
N SER A 36 10.69 1.24 -22.84
CA SER A 36 9.63 1.31 -23.86
C SER A 36 8.32 1.87 -23.30
N HIS A 37 7.93 1.47 -22.08
CA HIS A 37 6.70 1.92 -21.45
C HIS A 37 6.77 3.32 -20.83
N THR A 38 7.97 3.86 -20.60
CA THR A 38 8.14 5.21 -20.03
C THR A 38 8.62 6.24 -21.04
N GLY A 39 9.00 5.83 -22.24
CA GLY A 39 9.64 6.67 -23.26
C GLY A 39 11.04 7.16 -22.86
N ASN A 40 11.59 6.70 -21.73
CA ASN A 40 12.85 7.17 -21.18
C ASN A 40 13.88 6.03 -21.16
N PRO A 41 14.95 6.10 -21.97
CA PRO A 41 16.04 5.12 -21.96
C PRO A 41 16.62 4.94 -20.56
N THR A 42 16.34 3.81 -19.92
CA THR A 42 16.65 3.56 -18.52
C THR A 42 17.41 2.25 -18.38
N ASN A 43 18.67 2.34 -17.95
CA ASN A 43 19.45 1.17 -17.53
C ASN A 43 19.29 0.93 -16.03
N ILE A 44 18.54 -0.12 -15.65
CA ILE A 44 18.19 -0.42 -14.24
C ILE A 44 19.43 -0.69 -13.37
N TYR A 45 20.55 -1.14 -13.95
CA TYR A 45 21.79 -1.29 -13.18
C TYR A 45 22.37 0.03 -12.69
N LYS A 46 22.10 1.14 -13.40
CA LYS A 46 22.75 2.44 -13.19
C LYS A 46 21.89 3.44 -12.41
N VAL A 47 20.59 3.19 -12.24
CA VAL A 47 19.71 4.11 -11.51
C VAL A 47 20.06 4.18 -10.02
N ASP A 48 19.73 5.30 -9.36
CA ASP A 48 19.92 5.46 -7.92
C ASP A 48 19.03 4.50 -7.11
N ASN A 49 19.39 4.25 -5.84
CA ASN A 49 18.67 3.29 -4.99
C ASN A 49 17.20 3.69 -4.74
N GLY A 50 16.88 4.98 -4.72
CA GLY A 50 15.51 5.48 -4.56
C GLY A 50 14.68 5.18 -5.80
N HIS A 51 15.23 5.45 -6.98
CA HIS A 51 14.59 5.10 -8.25
C HIS A 51 14.47 3.59 -8.43
N LEU A 52 15.52 2.81 -8.13
CA LEU A 52 15.47 1.35 -8.20
C LEU A 52 14.35 0.77 -7.30
N LYS A 53 14.16 1.34 -6.10
CA LYS A 53 13.07 0.94 -5.19
C LYS A 53 11.69 1.17 -5.82
N ARG A 54 11.51 2.29 -6.54
CA ARG A 54 10.27 2.57 -7.28
C ARG A 54 10.07 1.60 -8.43
N ILE A 55 11.11 1.37 -9.26
CA ILE A 55 11.05 0.43 -10.38
C ILE A 55 10.70 -0.98 -9.88
N LYS A 56 11.36 -1.46 -8.81
CA LYS A 56 11.00 -2.72 -8.14
C LYS A 56 9.51 -2.76 -7.78
N GLY A 57 8.96 -1.66 -7.26
CA GLY A 57 7.54 -1.57 -6.89
C GLY A 57 6.59 -1.74 -8.07
N PHE A 58 6.98 -1.25 -9.26
CA PHE A 58 6.17 -1.40 -10.48
C PHE A 58 6.08 -2.84 -10.97
N TYR A 59 7.08 -3.68 -10.71
CA TYR A 59 7.08 -5.10 -11.10
C TYR A 59 6.73 -6.05 -9.93
N ASP A 60 6.30 -5.52 -8.77
CA ASP A 60 5.80 -6.37 -7.68
C ASP A 60 4.37 -6.86 -7.98
N THR A 61 3.81 -7.68 -7.08
CA THR A 61 2.49 -8.32 -7.26
C THR A 61 1.38 -7.35 -7.66
N ASP A 62 1.38 -6.17 -7.08
CA ASP A 62 0.34 -5.14 -7.26
C ASP A 62 0.87 -3.92 -8.04
N GLY A 63 2.01 -4.07 -8.71
CA GLY A 63 2.62 -3.00 -9.48
C GLY A 63 2.00 -2.83 -10.87
N ARG A 64 2.19 -1.66 -11.48
CA ARG A 64 1.67 -1.36 -12.83
C ARG A 64 2.18 -2.27 -13.95
N PHE A 65 3.31 -2.95 -13.72
CA PHE A 65 3.94 -3.92 -14.61
C PHE A 65 3.97 -5.31 -13.96
N SER A 66 2.99 -5.61 -13.10
CA SER A 66 2.90 -6.89 -12.42
C SER A 66 2.78 -8.06 -13.38
N GLU A 67 2.01 -7.93 -14.46
CA GLU A 67 1.84 -8.96 -15.50
C GLU A 67 3.20 -9.38 -16.08
N PHE A 68 3.99 -8.42 -16.56
CA PHE A 68 5.36 -8.67 -17.02
C PHE A 68 6.25 -9.23 -15.90
N GLY A 69 6.07 -8.76 -14.66
CA GLY A 69 6.76 -9.27 -13.49
C GLY A 69 6.49 -10.76 -13.19
N TYR A 70 5.31 -11.26 -13.57
CA TYR A 70 4.88 -12.66 -13.40
C TYR A 70 5.27 -13.57 -14.56
N GLU A 71 5.66 -13.03 -15.71
CA GLU A 71 6.17 -13.82 -16.82
C GLU A 71 7.37 -14.69 -16.43
N SER A 72 7.58 -15.77 -17.19
CA SER A 72 8.66 -16.73 -16.93
C SER A 72 8.66 -17.22 -15.48
N HIS A 73 7.47 -17.55 -14.96
CA HIS A 73 7.26 -18.02 -13.58
C HIS A 73 7.75 -17.03 -12.49
N GLY A 74 7.62 -15.73 -12.74
CA GLY A 74 8.02 -14.69 -11.78
C GLY A 74 9.53 -14.39 -11.74
N LEU A 75 10.28 -14.82 -12.77
CA LEU A 75 11.71 -14.60 -12.91
C LEU A 75 12.06 -13.10 -12.79
N TYR A 76 11.36 -12.24 -13.51
CA TYR A 76 11.65 -10.81 -13.56
C TYR A 76 11.45 -10.14 -12.19
N ARG A 77 10.35 -10.46 -11.51
CA ARG A 77 10.07 -9.98 -10.16
C ARG A 77 11.13 -10.47 -9.15
N ALA A 78 11.57 -11.71 -9.27
CA ALA A 78 12.63 -12.24 -8.41
C ALA A 78 13.99 -11.57 -8.67
N ALA A 79 14.34 -11.38 -9.95
CA ALA A 79 15.59 -10.75 -10.37
C ALA A 79 15.69 -9.30 -9.86
N ILE A 80 14.65 -8.48 -10.03
CA ILE A 80 14.69 -7.08 -9.59
C ILE A 80 14.71 -6.94 -8.06
N LYS A 81 14.07 -7.85 -7.33
CA LYS A 81 14.16 -7.94 -5.87
C LYS A 81 15.59 -8.26 -5.43
N ALA A 82 16.22 -9.22 -6.09
CA ALA A 82 17.60 -9.60 -5.79
C ALA A 82 18.58 -8.48 -6.13
N LEU A 83 18.39 -7.79 -7.26
CA LEU A 83 19.21 -6.62 -7.62
C LEU A 83 19.09 -5.50 -6.59
N TYR A 84 17.88 -5.25 -6.08
CA TYR A 84 17.69 -4.26 -5.01
C TYR A 84 18.47 -4.66 -3.75
N ARG A 85 18.46 -5.93 -3.34
CA ARG A 85 19.27 -6.42 -2.21
C ARG A 85 20.77 -6.26 -2.46
N TYR A 86 21.25 -6.62 -3.66
CA TYR A 86 22.63 -6.41 -4.07
C TYR A 86 23.07 -4.94 -3.93
N ARG A 87 22.22 -4.00 -4.34
CA ARG A 87 22.50 -2.55 -4.26
C ARG A 87 22.46 -1.99 -2.83
N GLN A 88 21.84 -2.69 -1.90
CA GLN A 88 21.90 -2.35 -0.46
C GLN A 88 23.19 -2.85 0.18
N SER A 89 23.68 -4.04 -0.22
CA SER A 89 24.97 -4.56 0.25
C SER A 89 26.17 -3.91 -0.43
N HIS A 90 25.98 -3.36 -1.62
CA HIS A 90 27.01 -2.64 -2.40
C HIS A 90 26.50 -1.23 -2.75
N PRO A 91 26.42 -0.32 -1.77
CA PRO A 91 26.10 1.07 -2.07
C PRO A 91 27.15 1.56 -3.07
N ILE A 92 26.72 1.97 -4.27
CA ILE A 92 27.60 2.64 -5.22
C ILE A 92 28.16 3.83 -4.47
N SER A 93 29.45 3.79 -4.13
CA SER A 93 30.13 4.92 -3.55
C SER A 93 29.98 6.05 -4.55
N LYS A 94 29.15 7.01 -4.18
CA LYS A 94 28.95 8.22 -4.95
C LYS A 94 30.27 8.96 -4.95
N LYS A 95 31.17 8.66 -5.90
CA LYS A 95 32.21 9.62 -6.33
C LYS A 95 31.52 10.74 -7.09
N PHE A 96 30.60 11.43 -6.42
CA PHE A 96 30.19 12.76 -6.85
C PHE A 96 31.36 13.66 -6.46
N LYS A 97 32.15 14.06 -7.46
CA LYS A 97 33.04 15.22 -7.35
C LYS A 97 32.13 16.44 -7.15
N ASN A 98 31.71 16.69 -5.91
CA ASN A 98 31.14 17.97 -5.55
C ASN A 98 32.31 18.92 -5.30
N THR A 99 32.53 19.77 -6.28
CA THR A 99 33.25 21.02 -6.19
C THR A 99 32.77 21.85 -4.99
N LYS A 100 33.78 22.37 -4.30
CA LYS A 100 33.79 23.27 -3.15
C LYS A 100 32.58 24.23 -3.06
N SER A 101 31.95 24.27 -1.88
CA SER A 101 31.56 25.54 -1.25
C SER A 101 31.56 25.42 0.29
N SER A 102 32.53 26.11 0.87
CA SER A 102 32.53 26.84 2.16
C SER A 102 31.74 26.33 3.37
N LYS A 103 32.52 25.87 4.37
CA LYS A 103 32.39 26.06 5.83
C LYS A 103 31.95 27.52 6.15
N LYS A 104 31.23 27.93 7.21
CA LYS A 104 31.10 27.60 8.67
C LYS A 104 30.04 28.63 9.23
N PRO A 105 29.72 28.79 10.54
CA PRO A 105 30.06 28.03 11.74
C PRO A 105 28.85 27.71 12.67
N ARG A 106 29.22 27.16 13.82
CA ARG A 106 28.49 26.58 14.94
C ARG A 106 28.31 27.65 16.05
N SER A 107 27.13 27.77 16.65
CA SER A 107 26.89 28.45 17.94
C SER A 107 25.89 27.61 18.75
N THR A 108 26.37 26.86 19.74
CA THR A 108 26.32 27.10 21.20
C THR A 108 24.92 27.06 21.83
N ALA A 109 24.76 26.07 22.69
CA ALA A 109 23.68 25.90 23.65
C ALA A 109 23.63 27.03 24.68
N LYS A 110 22.41 27.43 25.07
CA LYS A 110 21.92 27.71 26.43
C LYS A 110 20.62 28.53 26.31
N ASN A 111 19.49 27.94 26.69
CA ASN A 111 18.48 28.60 27.53
C ASN A 111 17.40 27.59 27.92
N ARG A 112 17.61 27.03 29.11
CA ARG A 112 16.65 26.31 29.95
C ARG A 112 16.33 27.31 31.06
N ILE A 113 15.06 27.73 31.22
CA ILE A 113 14.43 28.15 32.49
C ILE A 113 12.98 28.66 32.25
N LYS A 114 12.06 28.08 33.04
CA LYS A 114 10.75 28.56 33.49
C LYS A 114 9.65 28.86 32.46
N ARG A 115 8.66 27.95 32.34
CA ARG A 115 7.27 28.23 32.77
C ARG A 115 6.67 26.97 33.40
N LYS A 116 6.34 27.12 34.69
CA LYS A 116 5.64 26.16 35.55
C LYS A 116 4.17 26.63 35.60
N THR A 117 3.27 25.65 35.65
CA THR A 117 1.96 25.68 36.33
C THR A 117 0.95 26.76 35.94
N GLU A 118 0.02 26.38 35.08
CA GLU A 118 -1.41 26.72 35.13
C GLU A 118 -2.15 25.71 34.24
N ASN A 119 -3.39 25.33 34.59
CA ASN A 119 -4.24 24.29 33.96
C ASN A 119 -4.18 22.87 34.57
N ARG A 120 -4.28 22.77 35.90
CA ARG A 120 -4.91 21.61 36.56
C ARG A 120 -6.22 22.08 37.19
N GLY A 121 -7.30 22.07 36.42
CA GLY A 121 -8.61 22.53 36.92
C GLY A 121 -9.81 22.43 35.96
N GLN A 122 -9.63 21.99 34.72
CA GLN A 122 -10.74 21.62 33.83
C GLN A 122 -10.66 20.11 33.56
N SER A 123 -11.13 19.34 34.53
CA SER A 123 -12.50 18.85 34.65
C SER A 123 -12.58 17.47 34.03
N ILE A 124 -12.31 16.47 34.88
CA ILE A 124 -12.61 15.05 34.64
C ILE A 124 -14.07 14.90 34.18
N PHE A 125 -14.97 15.76 34.63
CA PHE A 125 -16.34 15.88 34.16
C PHE A 125 -16.48 16.16 32.65
N LYS A 126 -15.62 16.98 32.04
CA LYS A 126 -15.63 17.19 30.57
C LYS A 126 -15.24 15.92 29.82
N LYS A 127 -14.30 15.15 30.35
CA LYS A 127 -13.89 13.85 29.78
C LYS A 127 -14.95 12.77 29.95
N ILE A 128 -15.67 12.77 31.08
CA ILE A 128 -16.79 11.86 31.33
C ILE A 128 -17.99 12.24 30.45
N TYR A 129 -18.30 13.54 30.31
CA TYR A 129 -19.37 14.03 29.45
C TYR A 129 -19.12 13.73 27.96
N GLU A 130 -17.89 13.95 27.47
CA GLU A 130 -17.47 13.55 26.11
C GLU A 130 -17.47 12.02 25.91
N PHE A 131 -17.26 11.23 26.97
CA PHE A 131 -17.35 9.76 26.92
C PHE A 131 -18.80 9.29 26.76
N PHE A 132 -19.74 9.87 27.51
CA PHE A 132 -21.17 9.53 27.42
C PHE A 132 -21.81 10.00 26.10
N ILE A 133 -21.47 11.19 25.60
CA ILE A 133 -21.95 11.64 24.27
C ILE A 133 -21.48 10.70 23.15
N ASN A 134 -20.25 10.19 23.23
CA ASN A 134 -19.74 9.23 22.24
C ASN A 134 -20.32 7.81 22.39
N LEU A 135 -20.90 7.47 23.54
CA LEU A 135 -21.51 6.16 23.77
C LEU A 135 -22.95 6.08 23.26
N PHE A 136 -23.70 7.20 23.28
CA PHE A 136 -25.16 7.21 23.08
C PHE A 136 -25.66 7.86 21.78
N GLN A 137 -24.78 8.37 20.91
CA GLN A 137 -25.18 8.89 19.60
C GLN A 137 -24.47 8.16 18.45
N PRO A 138 -24.91 6.94 18.05
CA PRO A 138 -24.27 6.19 16.98
C PRO A 138 -24.58 6.72 15.57
N ASN A 139 -25.61 7.56 15.38
CA ASN A 139 -26.21 7.78 14.05
C ASN A 139 -26.43 9.24 13.62
N GLN A 140 -25.89 10.25 14.30
CA GLN A 140 -25.87 11.59 13.70
C GLN A 140 -24.78 11.59 12.59
N PRO A 141 -25.12 11.84 11.32
CA PRO A 141 -24.11 12.06 10.30
C PRO A 141 -23.33 13.30 10.74
N LYS A 142 -22.13 13.08 11.29
CA LYS A 142 -21.21 14.17 11.61
C LYS A 142 -21.02 14.92 10.31
N GLU A 143 -21.51 16.15 10.24
CA GLU A 143 -21.19 17.04 9.14
C GLU A 143 -19.68 16.92 8.90
N LEU A 144 -19.31 16.57 7.66
CA LEU A 144 -17.93 16.45 7.24
C LEU A 144 -17.23 17.71 7.70
N ILE A 145 -16.33 17.58 8.67
CA ILE A 145 -15.56 18.69 9.21
C ILE A 145 -14.86 19.33 8.01
N LYS A 146 -15.38 20.47 7.54
CA LYS A 146 -14.77 21.23 6.46
C LYS A 146 -13.61 21.98 7.11
N GLY A 147 -12.42 21.42 7.04
CA GLY A 147 -11.24 22.04 7.61
C GLY A 147 -10.01 21.15 7.56
N ASP A 148 -8.88 21.76 7.88
CA ASP A 148 -7.61 21.07 8.04
C ASP A 148 -7.59 20.30 9.37
N LEU A 149 -7.17 19.04 9.32
CA LEU A 149 -6.85 18.29 10.54
C LEU A 149 -5.41 18.59 10.94
N VAL A 150 -5.23 19.18 12.12
CA VAL A 150 -3.91 19.40 12.70
C VAL A 150 -3.64 18.35 13.79
N GLY A 151 -2.57 17.58 13.63
CA GLY A 151 -2.15 16.66 14.68
C GLY A 151 -1.05 15.71 14.26
N THR A 152 -0.73 14.78 15.16
CA THR A 152 0.17 13.67 14.86
C THR A 152 -0.52 12.67 13.92
N ARG A 153 0.29 11.91 13.16
CA ARG A 153 -0.21 10.84 12.27
C ARG A 153 -1.22 9.89 12.95
N LYS A 154 -0.99 9.54 14.22
CA LYS A 154 -1.88 8.66 15.00
C LYS A 154 -3.23 9.32 15.31
N GLN A 155 -3.23 10.60 15.64
CA GLN A 155 -4.45 11.38 15.87
C GLN A 155 -5.25 11.52 14.58
N ILE A 156 -4.60 11.91 13.49
CA ILE A 156 -5.20 12.05 12.15
C ILE A 156 -5.84 10.72 11.71
N TYR A 157 -5.12 9.60 11.83
CA TYR A 157 -5.67 8.28 11.52
C TYR A 157 -6.91 7.93 12.37
N LYS A 158 -6.89 8.25 13.67
CA LYS A 158 -8.03 7.98 14.57
C LYS A 158 -9.29 8.75 14.15
N HIS A 159 -9.13 10.00 13.70
CA HIS A 159 -10.23 10.83 13.21
C HIS A 159 -10.76 10.37 11.84
N LEU A 160 -9.88 9.92 10.94
CA LEU A 160 -10.26 9.52 9.58
C LEU A 160 -10.79 8.09 9.48
N LYS A 161 -10.47 7.21 10.44
CA LYS A 161 -10.94 5.81 10.45
C LYS A 161 -12.48 5.65 10.33
N PRO A 162 -13.33 6.41 11.03
CA PRO A 162 -14.78 6.33 10.80
C PRO A 162 -15.17 6.89 9.42
N LEU A 163 -14.55 7.98 8.96
CA LEU A 163 -14.84 8.58 7.66
C LEU A 163 -14.48 7.63 6.50
N SER A 164 -13.41 6.86 6.61
CA SER A 164 -13.02 5.90 5.57
C SER A 164 -14.05 4.81 5.32
N ASN A 165 -14.83 4.43 6.33
CA ASN A 165 -15.93 3.47 6.15
C ASN A 165 -17.10 4.09 5.40
N ASN A 166 -17.39 5.38 5.62
CA ASN A 166 -18.44 6.09 4.91
C ASN A 166 -18.04 6.31 3.45
N TRP A 167 -16.80 6.75 3.20
CA TRP A 167 -16.28 6.90 1.84
C TRP A 167 -16.26 5.58 1.07
N GLU A 168 -15.96 4.46 1.72
CA GLU A 168 -16.03 3.12 1.11
C GLU A 168 -17.45 2.79 0.65
N LYS A 169 -18.46 3.05 1.48
CA LYS A 169 -19.88 2.89 1.10
C LYS A 169 -20.29 3.79 -0.05
N GLU A 170 -19.96 5.09 0.02
CA GLU A 170 -20.26 6.05 -1.05
C GLU A 170 -19.66 5.62 -2.39
N VAL A 171 -18.41 5.16 -2.39
CA VAL A 171 -17.75 4.69 -3.61
C VAL A 171 -18.41 3.40 -4.13
N GLN A 172 -18.76 2.47 -3.24
CA GLN A 172 -19.47 1.24 -3.64
C GLN A 172 -20.86 1.55 -4.24
N GLU A 173 -21.64 2.43 -3.62
CA GLU A 173 -22.97 2.85 -4.09
C GLU A 173 -22.87 3.56 -5.45
N LYS A 174 -21.93 4.50 -5.60
CA LYS A 174 -21.67 5.15 -6.89
C LYS A 174 -21.26 4.14 -7.95
N TYR A 175 -20.38 3.20 -7.61
CA TYR A 175 -19.91 2.19 -8.55
C TYR A 175 -21.04 1.25 -9.02
N LEU A 176 -21.96 0.87 -8.13
CA LEU A 176 -23.17 0.10 -8.48
C LEU A 176 -24.10 0.90 -9.40
N THR A 177 -24.25 2.19 -9.12
CA THR A 177 -25.08 3.10 -9.93
C THR A 177 -24.51 3.22 -11.35
N ASP A 178 -23.19 3.37 -11.47
CA ASP A 178 -22.50 3.48 -12.75
C ASP A 178 -22.43 2.13 -13.52
N ASN A 179 -22.57 0.99 -12.81
CA ASN A 179 -22.43 -0.35 -13.38
C ASN A 179 -23.62 -1.26 -12.98
N PRO A 180 -24.81 -1.05 -13.56
CA PRO A 180 -26.03 -1.74 -13.14
C PRO A 180 -26.12 -3.20 -13.59
N LYS A 181 -25.19 -3.69 -14.43
CA LYS A 181 -25.17 -5.05 -14.96
C LYS A 181 -23.99 -5.84 -14.41
N CYS A 182 -24.17 -7.15 -14.25
CA CYS A 182 -23.10 -8.06 -13.91
C CYS A 182 -21.99 -8.00 -14.98
N GLN A 183 -20.77 -7.68 -14.59
CA GLN A 183 -19.62 -7.60 -15.51
C GLN A 183 -19.22 -8.97 -16.08
N ARG A 184 -19.65 -10.07 -15.46
CA ARG A 184 -19.28 -11.42 -15.88
C ARG A 184 -20.27 -12.08 -16.82
N CYS A 185 -21.57 -11.90 -16.60
CA CYS A 185 -22.62 -12.54 -17.41
C CYS A 185 -23.59 -11.54 -18.06
N GLY A 186 -23.45 -10.24 -17.81
CA GLY A 186 -24.33 -9.20 -18.36
C GLY A 186 -25.74 -9.15 -17.74
N SER A 187 -26.07 -10.02 -16.77
CA SER A 187 -27.42 -10.03 -16.17
C SER A 187 -27.71 -8.75 -15.38
N GLY A 188 -28.97 -8.32 -15.41
CA GLY A 188 -29.50 -7.21 -14.61
C GLY A 188 -29.99 -7.63 -13.21
N GLU A 189 -29.69 -8.86 -12.78
CA GLU A 189 -29.98 -9.29 -11.41
C GLU A 189 -29.20 -8.43 -10.41
N PHE A 190 -29.85 -8.05 -9.30
CA PHE A 190 -29.31 -7.19 -8.24
C PHE A 190 -27.79 -7.31 -8.07
N PRO A 191 -27.03 -6.37 -8.67
CA PRO A 191 -25.58 -6.41 -8.64
C PRO A 191 -25.10 -6.26 -7.20
N SER A 192 -24.19 -7.13 -6.78
CA SER A 192 -23.46 -6.96 -5.52
C SER A 192 -22.02 -6.59 -5.83
N VAL A 193 -21.49 -5.56 -5.17
CA VAL A 193 -20.06 -5.24 -5.28
C VAL A 193 -19.29 -6.34 -4.60
N PHE A 194 -18.42 -6.99 -5.36
CA PHE A 194 -17.49 -7.97 -4.84
C PHE A 194 -16.11 -7.33 -4.74
N GLU A 195 -15.65 -7.15 -3.50
CA GLU A 195 -14.25 -6.88 -3.24
C GLU A 195 -13.46 -8.17 -3.39
N LYS A 196 -12.54 -8.22 -4.37
CA LYS A 196 -11.42 -9.15 -4.23
C LYS A 196 -10.60 -8.70 -3.02
N PRO A 197 -10.28 -9.60 -2.08
CA PRO A 197 -9.77 -9.19 -0.78
C PRO A 197 -8.32 -8.75 -0.94
N VAL A 198 -8.04 -7.45 -0.96
CA VAL A 198 -6.69 -7.00 -0.56
C VAL A 198 -6.71 -5.71 0.25
N LEU A 199 -7.63 -4.77 0.02
CA LEU A 199 -7.54 -3.43 0.61
C LEU A 199 -8.84 -3.01 1.30
N THR A 200 -8.99 -3.40 2.56
CA THR A 200 -9.99 -2.76 3.44
C THR A 200 -9.78 -1.25 3.45
N SER A 201 -10.83 -0.45 3.60
CA SER A 201 -10.74 1.01 3.86
C SER A 201 -9.62 1.39 4.82
N LYS A 202 -9.39 0.58 5.87
CA LYS A 202 -8.26 0.72 6.81
C LYS A 202 -6.87 0.63 6.14
N LYS A 203 -6.65 -0.30 5.21
CA LYS A 203 -5.38 -0.44 4.47
C LYS A 203 -5.20 0.70 3.47
N VAL A 204 -6.25 1.09 2.74
CA VAL A 204 -6.21 2.25 1.84
C VAL A 204 -5.87 3.51 2.63
N LEU A 205 -6.55 3.74 3.76
CA LEU A 205 -6.29 4.87 4.65
C LEU A 205 -4.86 4.86 5.19
N LYS A 206 -4.33 3.68 5.60
CA LYS A 206 -2.93 3.54 6.02
C LYS A 206 -1.94 3.90 4.91
N ASN A 207 -2.25 3.58 3.65
CA ASN A 207 -1.43 3.92 2.50
C ASN A 207 -1.50 5.41 2.18
N VAL A 208 -2.68 6.04 2.23
CA VAL A 208 -2.85 7.49 2.06
C VAL A 208 -2.07 8.26 3.14
N ILE A 209 -2.12 7.79 4.38
CA ILE A 209 -1.44 8.42 5.52
C ILE A 209 0.05 8.02 5.61
N LYS A 210 0.54 7.15 4.71
CA LYS A 210 1.88 6.54 4.83
C LYS A 210 3.00 7.57 4.78
N ASP A 211 2.82 8.58 3.94
CA ASP A 211 3.82 9.58 3.63
C ASP A 211 3.87 10.70 4.67
N ILE A 212 2.91 10.74 5.62
CA ILE A 212 2.93 11.66 6.73
C ILE A 212 3.98 11.21 7.76
N PRO A 213 4.93 12.09 8.16
CA PRO A 213 5.92 11.77 9.17
C PRO A 213 5.28 11.32 10.50
N ASN A 214 5.88 10.34 11.16
CA ASN A 214 5.37 9.83 12.45
C ASN A 214 5.48 10.84 13.61
N ARG A 215 6.33 11.86 13.47
CA ARG A 215 6.59 12.89 14.49
C ARG A 215 6.25 14.28 13.94
N GLY A 216 5.88 15.18 14.84
CA GLY A 216 5.44 16.55 14.50
C GLY A 216 3.93 16.66 14.27
N ASN A 217 3.42 17.87 14.40
CA ASN A 217 2.05 18.22 14.02
C ASN A 217 2.06 18.56 12.53
N HIS A 218 1.12 17.96 11.81
CA HIS A 218 0.92 18.20 10.39
C HIS A 218 -0.49 18.72 10.18
N SER A 219 -0.64 19.75 9.34
CA SER A 219 -1.94 20.20 8.85
C SER A 219 -2.25 19.45 7.56
N ILE A 220 -3.41 18.80 7.49
CA ILE A 220 -3.81 18.07 6.29
C ILE A 220 -5.26 18.37 5.95
N SER A 221 -5.46 18.82 4.72
CA SER A 221 -6.79 19.03 4.16
C SER A 221 -7.51 17.68 3.99
N ILE A 222 -8.70 17.58 4.58
CA ILE A 222 -9.56 16.39 4.46
C ILE A 222 -9.95 16.12 3.01
N SER A 223 -10.20 17.16 2.20
CA SER A 223 -10.62 16.99 0.80
C SER A 223 -9.52 16.34 -0.05
N ASN A 224 -8.25 16.67 0.21
CA ASN A 224 -7.13 16.02 -0.47
C ASN A 224 -7.06 14.53 -0.13
N ILE A 225 -7.21 14.18 1.16
CA ILE A 225 -7.22 12.78 1.61
C ILE A 225 -8.40 12.02 1.00
N GLU A 226 -9.57 12.65 0.96
CA GLU A 226 -10.78 12.06 0.40
C GLU A 226 -10.62 11.77 -1.10
N ASN A 227 -10.11 12.73 -1.87
CA ASN A 227 -9.84 12.55 -3.30
C ASN A 227 -8.81 11.44 -3.54
N ASP A 228 -7.74 11.42 -2.75
CA ASP A 228 -6.71 10.37 -2.82
C ASP A 228 -7.27 8.99 -2.49
N PHE A 229 -8.14 8.91 -1.48
CA PHE A 229 -8.83 7.68 -1.08
C PHE A 229 -9.77 7.21 -2.18
N LYS A 230 -10.68 8.07 -2.65
CA LYS A 230 -11.64 7.77 -3.73
C LYS A 230 -10.90 7.34 -5.00
N GLY A 231 -9.83 8.05 -5.39
CA GLY A 231 -8.97 7.66 -6.50
C GLY A 231 -8.35 6.27 -6.30
N LYS A 232 -7.75 5.98 -5.13
CA LYS A 232 -7.14 4.67 -4.86
C LYS A 232 -8.15 3.52 -4.77
N VAL A 233 -9.41 3.79 -4.38
CA VAL A 233 -10.48 2.77 -4.40
C VAL A 233 -10.95 2.51 -5.82
N ILE A 234 -11.07 3.55 -6.67
CA ILE A 234 -11.47 3.42 -8.08
C ILE A 234 -10.38 2.72 -8.92
N TYR A 235 -9.10 3.10 -8.73
CA TYR A 235 -7.97 2.55 -9.49
C TYR A 235 -7.34 1.31 -8.86
N GLY A 236 -7.67 1.00 -7.60
CA GLY A 236 -7.25 -0.23 -6.94
C GLY A 236 -7.91 -1.44 -7.61
N ASN A 237 -7.14 -2.51 -7.83
CA ASN A 237 -7.55 -3.66 -8.63
C ASN A 237 -8.95 -4.21 -8.29
N ARG A 238 -9.91 -3.78 -9.13
CA ARG A 238 -11.19 -4.39 -9.48
C ARG A 238 -12.17 -4.62 -8.33
N LEU A 239 -12.88 -3.57 -7.93
CA LEU A 239 -14.29 -3.73 -7.56
C LEU A 239 -14.98 -4.37 -8.77
N MET A 240 -15.42 -5.63 -8.64
CA MET A 240 -16.19 -6.27 -9.70
C MET A 240 -17.65 -6.27 -9.31
N VAL A 241 -18.50 -5.88 -10.24
CA VAL A 241 -19.94 -6.04 -10.08
C VAL A 241 -20.33 -7.44 -10.54
N LEU A 242 -20.68 -8.30 -9.59
CA LEU A 242 -21.14 -9.66 -9.87
C LEU A 242 -22.59 -9.82 -9.39
N CYS A 243 -23.42 -10.46 -10.23
CA CYS A 243 -24.70 -10.96 -9.76
C CYS A 243 -24.49 -12.07 -8.72
N ARG A 244 -25.53 -12.33 -7.92
CA ARG A 244 -25.52 -13.36 -6.86
C ARG A 244 -25.08 -14.72 -7.40
N THR A 245 -25.51 -15.08 -8.61
CA THR A 245 -25.20 -16.36 -9.25
C THR A 245 -23.72 -16.47 -9.64
N CYS A 246 -23.17 -15.45 -10.29
CA CYS A 246 -21.75 -15.40 -10.63
C CYS A 246 -20.86 -15.36 -9.38
N LYS A 247 -21.31 -14.69 -8.33
CA LYS A 247 -20.63 -14.66 -7.03
C LYS A 247 -20.52 -16.05 -6.43
N LYS A 248 -21.64 -16.79 -6.31
CA LYS A 248 -21.64 -18.16 -5.79
C LYS A 248 -20.71 -19.09 -6.60
N LYS A 249 -20.69 -18.94 -7.92
CA LYS A 249 -19.77 -19.70 -8.79
C LYS A 249 -18.30 -19.36 -8.51
N GLU A 250 -17.97 -18.08 -8.30
CA GLU A 250 -16.60 -17.66 -8.00
C GLU A 250 -16.14 -18.11 -6.61
N GLU A 251 -17.01 -18.04 -5.60
CA GLU A 251 -16.72 -18.56 -4.26
C GLU A 251 -16.48 -20.08 -4.28
N LYS A 252 -17.30 -20.84 -5.03
CA LYS A 252 -17.07 -22.28 -5.22
C LYS A 252 -15.71 -22.56 -5.87
N LEU A 253 -15.38 -21.85 -6.96
CA LEU A 253 -14.08 -22.01 -7.63
C LEU A 253 -12.89 -21.62 -6.75
N LYS A 254 -13.04 -20.66 -5.82
CA LYS A 254 -11.99 -20.31 -4.87
C LYS A 254 -11.71 -21.45 -3.89
N LEU A 255 -12.76 -22.11 -3.39
CA LEU A 255 -12.61 -23.28 -2.51
C LEU A 255 -11.86 -24.41 -3.22
N ASP A 256 -12.17 -24.65 -4.50
CA ASP A 256 -11.49 -25.67 -5.30
C ASP A 256 -10.01 -25.32 -5.56
N ARG A 257 -9.68 -24.04 -5.77
CA ARG A 257 -8.30 -23.59 -6.06
C ARG A 257 -7.42 -23.43 -4.83
N TYR A 258 -8.01 -23.09 -3.68
CA TYR A 258 -7.29 -22.76 -2.45
C TYR A 258 -7.85 -23.54 -1.26
N PRO A 259 -7.70 -24.89 -1.24
CA PRO A 259 -8.25 -25.72 -0.16
C PRO A 259 -7.67 -25.38 1.22
N HIS A 260 -6.46 -24.81 1.27
CA HIS A 260 -5.84 -24.34 2.50
C HIS A 260 -6.50 -23.08 3.10
N GLU A 261 -7.31 -22.34 2.32
CA GLU A 261 -8.09 -21.20 2.81
C GLU A 261 -9.47 -21.63 3.35
N MET A 262 -9.85 -22.92 3.25
CA MET A 262 -11.09 -23.42 3.84
C MET A 262 -11.08 -23.23 5.37
N PRO A 263 -12.20 -22.81 5.99
CA PRO A 263 -12.35 -22.86 7.43
C PRO A 263 -12.04 -24.26 7.96
N GLU A 264 -11.37 -24.34 9.11
CA GLU A 264 -10.87 -25.61 9.65
C GLU A 264 -11.98 -26.66 9.82
N ILE A 265 -13.20 -26.22 10.14
CA ILE A 265 -14.42 -27.05 10.24
C ILE A 265 -14.76 -27.76 8.92
N MET A 266 -14.47 -27.14 7.78
CA MET A 266 -14.72 -27.72 6.45
C MET A 266 -13.54 -28.55 5.93
N ARG A 267 -12.35 -28.47 6.57
CA ARG A 267 -11.21 -29.34 6.25
C ARG A 267 -11.31 -30.68 6.96
N LYS A 268 -11.92 -30.70 8.14
CA LYS A 268 -12.18 -31.92 8.91
C LYS A 268 -13.25 -32.73 8.20
N GLY A 269 -12.91 -33.93 7.76
CA GLY A 269 -13.87 -34.84 7.12
C GLY A 269 -15.04 -35.18 8.06
N PRO A 270 -16.15 -35.75 7.55
CA PRO A 270 -17.34 -36.07 8.36
C PRO A 270 -17.02 -36.92 9.60
N SER A 271 -15.96 -37.71 9.57
CA SER A 271 -15.48 -38.56 10.66
C SER A 271 -14.88 -37.81 11.86
N GLU A 272 -14.55 -36.52 11.70
CA GLU A 272 -13.91 -35.71 12.75
C GLU A 272 -14.87 -34.73 13.44
N LEU A 273 -16.10 -34.59 12.94
CA LEU A 273 -17.17 -33.85 13.61
C LEU A 273 -17.86 -34.77 14.62
N LYS A 274 -17.23 -34.98 15.79
CA LYS A 274 -17.91 -35.55 16.95
C LYS A 274 -18.88 -34.50 17.48
N TYR A 275 -20.17 -34.75 17.30
CA TYR A 275 -21.26 -34.02 17.95
C TYR A 275 -21.25 -34.24 19.47
#